data_AF-A0A2V6F2R1-F1
#
_entry.id   AF-A0A2V6F2R1-F1
#
_cell.length_a   1.000
_cell.length_b   1.000
_cell.length_c   1.000
_cell.angle_alpha   90.00
_cell.angle_beta   90.00
_cell.angle_gamma   90.00
#
_symmetry.space_group_name_H-M   'P 1'
#
loop_
_entity.id
_entity.type
_entity.pdbx_description
1 polymer ?
#
loop_
_entity_poly.entity_id
_entity_poly.type
_entity_poly.pdbx_seq_one_letter_code
_entity_poly.pdbx_strand_id
1 'polypeptide(L)'
;MITQILQRMNRRERILAGAVALVVFFLANLFLWSWLFRAAGDSRVEVVKRKQKHAEQTVLLRETDLWTNRDKWLREHQPAFHGASDASALLDQLKQVASKYSVLIENPSIGPSAGTGNYQSVSVSIETKSQWPPLVHFLYDVQAPDGFMVFESAN
;
A
#
# COMPACT_ATOMS: atom_id res chain seq x y z
N MET A 1 -43.02 36.84 36.51
CA MET A 1 -43.47 35.43 36.67
C MET A 1 -42.68 34.67 37.75
N ILE A 2 -41.34 34.69 37.74
CA ILE A 2 -40.51 33.97 38.73
C ILE A 2 -40.69 34.49 40.16
N THR A 3 -40.87 35.81 40.32
CA THR A 3 -41.03 36.48 41.63
C THR A 3 -42.34 36.12 42.35
N GLN A 4 -43.43 35.86 41.61
CA GLN A 4 -44.71 35.43 42.19
C GLN A 4 -44.68 33.98 42.70
N ILE A 5 -43.90 33.11 42.04
CA ILE A 5 -43.70 31.72 42.45
C ILE A 5 -42.88 31.66 43.75
N LEU A 6 -41.85 32.50 43.86
CA LEU A 6 -41.02 32.60 45.07
C LEU A 6 -41.81 33.08 46.30
N GLN A 7 -42.78 33.96 46.14
CA GLN A 7 -43.60 34.48 47.25
C GLN A 7 -44.58 33.45 47.83
N ARG A 8 -44.97 32.42 47.07
CA ARG A 8 -45.87 31.34 47.54
C ARG A 8 -45.16 30.17 48.24
N MET A 9 -43.83 30.13 48.22
CA MET A 9 -43.05 28.98 48.71
C MET A 9 -42.61 29.13 50.18
N ASN A 10 -42.67 28.02 50.92
CA ASN A 10 -42.23 27.94 52.32
C ASN A 10 -40.68 28.02 52.41
N ARG A 11 -40.14 28.43 53.57
CA ARG A 11 -38.69 28.73 53.73
C ARG A 11 -37.78 27.56 53.34
N ARG A 12 -38.24 26.32 53.54
CA ARG A 12 -37.54 25.09 53.15
C ARG A 12 -37.51 24.88 51.63
N GLU A 13 -38.61 25.19 50.94
CA GLU A 13 -38.72 25.03 49.49
C GLU A 13 -37.84 26.04 48.74
N ARG A 14 -37.67 27.25 49.28
CA ARG A 14 -36.73 28.25 48.73
C ARG A 14 -35.27 27.79 48.83
N ILE A 15 -34.89 27.15 49.93
CA ILE A 15 -33.53 26.60 50.11
C ILE A 15 -33.30 25.44 49.12
N LEU A 16 -34.28 24.54 48.98
CA LEU A 16 -34.21 23.44 48.02
C LEU A 16 -34.10 23.96 46.57
N ALA A 17 -34.91 24.96 46.20
CA ALA A 17 -34.86 25.57 44.87
C ALA A 17 -33.52 26.26 44.59
N GLY A 18 -32.93 26.93 45.59
CA GLY A 18 -31.59 27.51 45.49
C GLY A 18 -30.51 26.44 45.28
N ALA A 19 -30.59 25.33 46.03
CA ALA A 19 -29.66 24.20 45.87
C ALA A 19 -29.79 23.55 44.49
N VAL A 20 -31.01 23.33 44.01
CA VAL A 20 -31.26 22.77 42.67
C VAL A 20 -30.75 23.72 41.57
N ALA A 21 -31.00 25.02 41.69
CA ALA A 21 -30.50 26.01 40.73
C ALA A 21 -28.97 26.02 40.66
N LEU A 22 -28.30 25.88 41.81
CA LEU A 22 -26.85 25.80 41.89
C LEU A 22 -26.33 24.52 41.21
N VAL A 23 -26.94 23.36 41.48
CA VAL A 23 -26.57 22.09 40.83
C VAL A 23 -26.75 22.17 39.32
N VAL A 24 -27.88 22.71 38.84
CA VAL A 24 -28.15 22.88 37.41
C VAL A 24 -27.12 23.82 36.77
N PHE A 25 -26.74 24.90 37.45
CA PHE A 25 -25.72 25.82 36.98
C PHE A 25 -24.36 25.12 36.83
N PHE A 26 -23.93 24.33 37.82
CA PHE A 26 -22.68 23.57 37.74
C PHE A 26 -22.69 22.52 36.62
N LEU A 27 -23.80 21.81 36.43
CA LEU A 27 -23.95 20.83 35.36
C LEU A 27 -23.92 21.49 33.97
N ALA A 28 -24.63 22.61 33.80
CA ALA A 28 -24.61 23.36 32.54
C ALA A 28 -23.20 23.89 32.23
N ASN A 29 -22.52 24.43 33.24
CA ASN A 29 -21.14 24.87 33.10
C ASN A 29 -20.22 23.70 32.71
N LEU A 30 -20.28 22.57 33.43
CA LEU A 30 -19.48 21.38 33.13
C LEU A 30 -19.72 20.89 31.68
N PHE A 31 -20.98 20.87 31.25
CA PHE A 31 -21.36 20.47 29.90
C PHE A 31 -20.73 21.38 28.85
N LEU A 32 -20.83 22.71 29.02
CA LEU A 32 -20.23 23.70 28.12
C LEU A 32 -18.72 23.53 28.00
N TRP A 33 -18.02 23.37 29.13
CA TRP A 33 -16.58 23.12 29.13
C TRP A 33 -16.23 21.81 28.43
N SER A 34 -16.97 20.72 28.69
CA SER A 34 -16.74 19.42 28.03
C SER A 34 -16.94 19.47 26.51
N TRP A 35 -17.93 20.25 26.05
CA TRP A 35 -18.20 20.46 24.63
C TRP A 35 -17.10 21.27 23.95
N LEU A 36 -16.64 22.35 24.59
CA LEU A 36 -15.56 23.19 24.08
C LEU A 36 -14.25 22.40 23.92
N PHE A 37 -13.89 21.57 24.90
CA PHE A 37 -12.68 20.75 24.83
C PHE A 37 -12.76 19.67 23.75
N ARG A 38 -13.94 19.07 23.52
CA ARG A 38 -14.15 18.12 22.41
C ARG A 38 -14.02 18.79 21.04
N ALA A 39 -14.70 19.92 20.83
CA ALA A 39 -14.62 20.66 19.56
C ALA A 39 -13.19 21.12 19.23
N ALA A 40 -12.43 21.54 20.24
CA ALA A 40 -11.02 21.90 20.10
C ALA A 40 -10.10 20.69 19.85
N GLY A 41 -10.42 19.53 20.43
CA GLY A 41 -9.70 18.27 20.23
C GLY A 41 -9.86 17.71 18.81
N ASP A 42 -11.11 17.64 18.32
CA ASP A 42 -11.44 17.08 17.01
C ASP A 42 -10.75 17.86 15.88
N SER A 43 -10.68 19.19 16.00
CA SER A 43 -9.97 20.06 15.05
C SER A 43 -8.47 19.76 14.98
N ARG A 44 -7.83 19.43 16.11
CA ARG A 44 -6.40 19.09 16.15
C ARG A 44 -6.15 17.73 15.51
N VAL A 45 -7.02 16.75 15.78
CA VAL A 45 -6.95 15.41 15.17
C VAL A 45 -7.10 15.51 13.65
N GLU A 46 -8.03 16.34 13.17
CA GLU A 46 -8.23 16.53 11.74
C GLU A 46 -7.03 17.20 11.06
N VAL A 47 -6.42 18.22 11.68
CA VAL A 47 -5.20 18.86 11.16
C VAL A 47 -4.03 17.88 11.10
N VAL A 48 -3.82 17.05 12.13
CA VAL A 48 -2.78 16.03 12.13
C VAL A 48 -3.01 15.02 11.00
N LYS A 49 -4.26 14.55 10.83
CA LYS A 49 -4.63 13.62 9.76
C LYS A 49 -4.39 14.21 8.36
N ARG A 50 -4.74 15.49 8.17
CA ARG A 50 -4.50 16.21 6.90
C ARG A 50 -3.00 16.38 6.63
N LYS A 51 -2.20 16.70 7.65
CA LYS A 51 -0.73 16.80 7.53
C LYS A 51 -0.10 15.45 7.15
N GLN A 52 -0.56 14.35 7.74
CA GLN A 52 -0.08 13.00 7.40
C GLN A 52 -0.37 12.67 5.94
N LYS A 53 -1.61 12.88 5.48
CA LYS A 53 -1.97 12.70 4.06
C LYS A 53 -1.14 13.55 3.13
N HIS A 54 -0.89 14.81 3.48
CA HIS A 54 -0.06 15.69 2.66
C HIS A 54 1.39 15.20 2.60
N ALA A 55 1.94 14.68 3.70
CA ALA A 55 3.29 14.11 3.72
C ALA A 55 3.38 12.88 2.79
N GLU A 56 2.41 11.97 2.86
CA GLU A 56 2.31 10.80 1.97
C GLU A 56 2.23 11.23 0.50
N GLN A 57 1.36 12.19 0.18
CA GLN A 57 1.23 12.73 -1.18
C GLN A 57 2.51 13.42 -1.66
N THR A 58 3.22 14.12 -0.77
CA THR A 58 4.48 14.79 -1.12
C THR A 58 5.57 13.77 -1.45
N VAL A 59 5.61 12.62 -0.77
CA VAL A 59 6.55 11.54 -1.11
C VAL A 59 6.25 11.00 -2.50
N LEU A 60 4.98 10.69 -2.81
CA LEU A 60 4.60 10.22 -4.14
C LEU A 60 4.92 11.24 -5.25
N LEU A 61 4.72 12.54 -4.98
CA LEU A 61 5.08 13.60 -5.93
C LEU A 61 6.59 13.72 -6.11
N ARG A 62 7.39 13.54 -5.05
CA ARG A 62 8.86 13.52 -5.16
C ARG A 62 9.36 12.32 -5.96
N GLU A 63 8.65 11.20 -5.93
CA GLU A 63 8.97 10.02 -6.71
C GLU A 63 8.47 10.08 -8.16
N THR A 64 7.77 11.15 -8.56
CA THR A 64 7.21 11.26 -9.92
C THR A 64 8.30 11.15 -10.97
N ASP A 65 9.43 11.85 -10.80
CA ASP A 65 10.55 11.78 -11.74
C ASP A 65 11.14 10.36 -11.84
N LEU A 66 11.22 9.64 -10.71
CA LEU A 66 11.67 8.25 -10.68
C LEU A 66 10.73 7.36 -11.48
N TRP A 67 9.42 7.49 -11.27
CA TRP A 67 8.41 6.71 -12.00
C TRP A 67 8.38 7.05 -13.48
N THR A 68 8.52 8.34 -13.86
CA THR A 68 8.63 8.76 -15.26
C THR A 68 9.88 8.19 -15.93
N ASN A 69 11.02 8.18 -15.23
CA ASN A 69 12.25 7.57 -15.73
C ASN A 69 12.12 6.05 -15.92
N ARG A 70 11.48 5.35 -14.97
CA ARG A 70 11.20 3.90 -15.10
C ARG A 70 10.27 3.60 -16.25
N ASP A 71 9.20 4.38 -16.40
CA ASP A 71 8.23 4.23 -17.49
C ASP A 71 8.88 4.48 -18.87
N LYS A 72 9.78 5.48 -18.96
CA LYS A 72 10.62 5.68 -20.15
C LYS A 72 11.56 4.49 -20.39
N TRP A 73 12.26 4.02 -19.36
CA TRP A 73 13.17 2.88 -19.46
C TRP A 73 12.44 1.62 -19.92
N LEU A 74 11.26 1.34 -19.37
CA LEU A 74 10.40 0.22 -19.78
C LEU A 74 10.02 0.32 -21.26
N ARG A 75 9.58 1.49 -21.73
CA ARG A 75 9.27 1.67 -23.17
C ARG A 75 10.47 1.45 -24.09
N GLU A 76 11.67 1.78 -23.63
CA GLU A 76 12.89 1.66 -24.43
C GLU A 76 13.49 0.24 -24.41
N HIS A 77 13.37 -0.48 -23.29
CA HIS A 77 14.07 -1.76 -23.08
C HIS A 77 13.14 -2.98 -23.13
N GLN A 78 11.82 -2.80 -23.00
CA GLN A 78 10.88 -3.92 -23.00
C GLN A 78 10.87 -4.60 -24.39
N PRO A 79 11.13 -5.92 -24.45
CA PRO A 79 11.09 -6.65 -25.71
C PRO A 79 9.66 -6.69 -26.25
N ALA A 80 9.51 -6.45 -27.55
CA ALA A 80 8.23 -6.61 -28.23
C ALA A 80 7.87 -8.09 -28.34
N PHE A 81 6.62 -8.43 -28.02
CA PHE A 81 6.12 -9.79 -28.16
C PHE A 81 5.54 -10.03 -29.56
N HIS A 82 6.19 -10.90 -30.31
CA HIS A 82 5.87 -11.32 -31.69
C HIS A 82 5.24 -12.72 -31.77
N GLY A 83 5.12 -13.45 -30.65
CA GLY A 83 4.39 -14.70 -30.56
C GLY A 83 5.25 -15.91 -30.20
N ALA A 84 4.87 -17.10 -30.68
CA ALA A 84 5.47 -18.38 -30.28
C ALA A 84 6.97 -18.50 -30.59
N SER A 85 7.49 -17.75 -31.57
CA SER A 85 8.94 -17.68 -31.86
C SER A 85 9.76 -17.15 -30.68
N ASP A 86 9.19 -16.26 -29.88
CA ASP A 86 9.91 -15.59 -28.79
C ASP A 86 10.02 -16.49 -27.58
N ALA A 87 9.06 -17.40 -27.40
CA ALA A 87 9.14 -18.45 -26.38
C ALA A 87 10.33 -19.39 -26.62
N SER A 88 10.57 -19.75 -27.88
CA SER A 88 11.73 -20.55 -28.28
C SER A 88 13.03 -19.77 -28.13
N ALA A 89 13.05 -18.50 -28.51
CA ALA A 89 14.21 -17.63 -28.34
C ALA A 89 14.58 -17.44 -26.85
N LEU A 90 13.58 -17.33 -25.96
CA LEU A 90 13.80 -17.27 -24.51
C LEU A 90 14.42 -18.57 -23.98
N LEU A 91 13.94 -19.72 -24.44
CA LEU A 91 14.52 -21.01 -24.07
C LEU A 91 15.99 -21.12 -24.53
N ASP A 92 16.31 -20.61 -25.71
CA ASP A 92 17.69 -20.63 -26.23
C ASP A 92 18.61 -19.69 -25.43
N GLN A 93 18.14 -18.51 -25.04
CA GLN A 93 18.85 -17.62 -24.12
C GLN A 93 19.10 -18.31 -22.77
N LEU A 94 18.08 -18.97 -22.22
CA LEU A 94 18.18 -19.69 -20.96
C LEU A 94 19.20 -20.83 -21.03
N LYS A 95 19.22 -21.59 -22.13
CA LYS A 95 20.24 -22.63 -22.39
C LYS A 95 21.65 -22.04 -22.48
N GLN A 96 21.81 -20.85 -23.04
CA GLN A 96 23.10 -20.18 -23.11
C GLN A 96 23.62 -19.80 -21.72
N VAL A 97 22.77 -19.25 -20.86
CA VAL A 97 23.12 -18.91 -19.47
C VAL A 97 23.38 -20.18 -18.65
N ALA A 98 22.58 -21.23 -18.82
CA ALA A 98 22.80 -22.51 -18.16
C ALA A 98 24.13 -23.15 -18.59
N SER A 99 24.48 -23.08 -19.87
CA SER A 99 25.76 -23.58 -20.41
C SER A 99 26.96 -22.85 -19.79
N LYS A 100 26.86 -21.53 -19.57
CA LYS A 100 27.90 -20.73 -18.91
C LYS A 100 28.25 -21.26 -17.52
N TYR A 101 27.26 -21.74 -16.77
CA TYR A 101 27.43 -22.26 -15.41
C TYR A 101 27.43 -23.79 -15.32
N SER A 102 27.48 -24.50 -16.45
CA SER A 102 27.41 -25.97 -16.49
C SER A 102 26.16 -26.54 -15.80
N VAL A 103 25.03 -25.81 -15.88
CA VAL A 103 23.72 -26.27 -15.41
C VAL A 103 23.05 -27.05 -16.54
N LEU A 104 22.67 -28.30 -16.29
CA LEU A 104 21.87 -29.06 -17.27
C LEU A 104 20.41 -28.61 -17.17
N ILE A 105 19.80 -28.28 -18.30
CA ILE A 105 18.35 -28.09 -18.41
C ILE A 105 17.74 -29.36 -19.00
N GLU A 106 16.83 -29.97 -18.25
CA GLU A 106 16.04 -31.14 -18.65
C GLU A 106 14.57 -30.71 -18.84
N ASN A 107 13.87 -31.41 -19.75
CA ASN A 107 12.43 -31.27 -20.00
C ASN A 107 11.88 -29.83 -20.11
N PRO A 108 12.43 -28.95 -20.98
CA PRO A 108 11.87 -27.62 -21.14
C PRO A 108 10.46 -27.70 -21.73
N SER A 109 9.50 -27.07 -21.06
CA SER A 109 8.11 -26.97 -21.52
C SER A 109 7.66 -25.51 -21.58
N ILE A 110 7.04 -25.13 -22.70
CA ILE A 110 6.49 -23.79 -22.88
C ILE A 110 5.02 -23.85 -22.45
N GLY A 111 4.69 -23.05 -21.44
CA GLY A 111 3.34 -22.90 -20.91
C GLY A 111 2.47 -21.97 -21.77
N PRO A 112 1.19 -21.81 -21.41
CA PRO A 112 0.29 -20.89 -22.10
C PRO A 112 0.79 -19.45 -21.96
N SER A 113 0.60 -18.63 -22.99
CA SER A 113 0.84 -17.19 -22.87
C SER A 113 -0.35 -16.51 -22.20
N ALA A 114 -0.08 -15.78 -21.11
CA ALA A 114 -1.11 -15.03 -20.40
C ALA A 114 -0.96 -13.53 -20.73
N GLY A 115 -2.02 -12.94 -21.28
CA GLY A 115 -2.10 -11.50 -21.54
C GLY A 115 -2.93 -10.79 -20.49
N THR A 116 -2.36 -9.80 -19.81
CA THR A 116 -3.08 -8.90 -18.91
C THR A 116 -2.95 -7.48 -19.44
N GLY A 117 -3.96 -7.02 -20.19
CA GLY A 117 -4.14 -5.63 -20.64
C GLY A 117 -2.95 -4.98 -21.37
N ASN A 118 -1.91 -4.63 -20.61
CA ASN A 118 -0.73 -3.89 -21.03
C ASN A 118 0.52 -4.77 -21.23
N TYR A 119 0.49 -6.07 -20.88
CA TYR A 119 1.61 -6.98 -21.10
C TYR A 119 1.15 -8.39 -21.47
N GLN A 120 2.02 -9.11 -22.18
CA GLN A 120 1.89 -10.52 -22.45
C GLN A 120 3.10 -11.25 -21.86
N SER A 121 2.83 -12.34 -21.17
CA SER A 121 3.83 -13.19 -20.52
C SER A 121 3.85 -14.56 -21.17
N VAL A 122 5.04 -15.14 -21.24
CA VAL A 122 5.25 -16.53 -21.66
C VAL A 122 5.86 -17.27 -20.49
N SER A 123 5.18 -18.28 -20.00
CA SER A 123 5.71 -19.15 -18.96
C SER A 123 6.58 -20.23 -19.59
N VAL A 124 7.76 -20.48 -19.04
CA VAL A 124 8.60 -21.62 -19.41
C VAL A 124 8.92 -22.38 -18.13
N SER A 125 8.65 -23.68 -18.12
CA SER A 125 9.02 -24.57 -17.04
C SER A 125 10.23 -25.39 -17.46
N ILE A 126 11.22 -25.48 -16.58
CA ILE A 126 12.47 -26.19 -16.79
C ILE A 126 12.77 -27.05 -15.56
N GLU A 127 13.36 -28.20 -15.79
CA GLU A 127 14.01 -28.98 -14.74
C GLU A 127 15.51 -28.71 -14.85
N THR A 128 16.18 -28.47 -13.72
CA THR A 128 17.63 -28.20 -13.73
C THR A 128 18.39 -29.23 -12.92
N LYS A 129 19.55 -29.63 -13.43
CA LYS A 129 20.47 -30.55 -12.76
C LYS A 129 21.84 -29.93 -12.67
N SER A 130 22.26 -29.59 -11.45
CA SER A 130 23.56 -28.96 -11.20
C SER A 130 23.98 -29.05 -9.74
N GLN A 131 25.21 -28.64 -9.46
CA GLN A 131 25.67 -28.38 -8.09
C GLN A 131 25.08 -27.05 -7.60
N TRP A 132 24.95 -26.88 -6.27
CA TRP A 132 24.31 -25.70 -5.68
C TRP A 132 24.96 -24.35 -6.05
N PRO A 133 26.31 -24.17 -5.97
CA PRO A 133 26.89 -22.85 -6.25
C PRO A 133 26.67 -22.37 -7.69
N PRO A 134 26.85 -23.20 -8.73
CA PRO A 134 26.49 -22.82 -10.11
C PRO A 134 25.00 -22.52 -10.33
N LEU A 135 24.11 -23.23 -9.63
CA LEU A 135 22.67 -22.97 -9.71
C LEU A 135 22.32 -21.55 -9.23
N VAL A 136 22.90 -21.11 -8.11
CA VAL A 136 22.67 -19.77 -7.58
C VAL A 136 23.13 -18.69 -8.57
N HIS A 137 24.29 -18.88 -9.20
CA HIS A 137 24.78 -17.94 -10.22
C HIS A 137 23.90 -17.92 -11.48
N PHE A 138 23.40 -19.09 -11.90
CA PHE A 138 22.43 -19.18 -12.99
C PHE A 138 21.13 -18.43 -12.66
N LEU A 139 20.54 -18.66 -11.47
CA LEU A 139 19.31 -17.98 -11.06
C LEU A 139 19.49 -16.46 -10.97
N TYR A 140 20.66 -16.01 -10.50
CA TYR A 140 21.01 -14.59 -10.43
C TYR A 140 21.09 -13.95 -11.83
N ASP A 141 21.80 -14.58 -12.77
CA ASP A 141 21.93 -14.06 -14.13
C ASP A 141 20.60 -14.08 -14.89
N VAL A 142 19.74 -15.07 -14.66
CA VAL A 142 18.41 -15.14 -15.28
C VAL A 142 17.48 -14.03 -14.76
N GLN A 143 17.59 -13.66 -13.49
CA GLN A 143 16.82 -12.55 -12.90
C GLN A 143 17.41 -11.16 -13.16
N ALA A 144 18.35 -11.03 -14.10
CA ALA A 144 18.86 -9.72 -14.49
C ALA A 144 17.70 -8.80 -14.94
N PRO A 145 17.69 -7.52 -14.50
CA PRO A 145 16.58 -6.61 -14.76
C PRO A 145 16.31 -6.39 -16.25
N ASP A 146 17.34 -6.49 -17.08
CA ASP A 146 17.27 -6.30 -18.54
C ASP A 146 16.63 -7.50 -19.26
N GLY A 147 16.52 -8.66 -18.60
CA GLY A 147 15.97 -9.88 -19.19
C GLY A 147 14.44 -9.95 -19.18
N PHE A 148 13.77 -9.12 -18.36
CA PHE A 148 12.31 -9.16 -18.15
C PHE A 148 11.78 -10.56 -17.77
N MET A 149 12.61 -11.38 -17.11
CA MET A 149 12.27 -12.73 -16.66
C MET A 149 11.98 -12.74 -15.16
N VAL A 150 10.95 -13.48 -14.75
CA VAL A 150 10.57 -13.65 -13.35
C VAL A 150 10.33 -15.13 -13.07
N PHE A 151 10.79 -15.62 -11.92
CA PHE A 151 10.44 -16.96 -11.46
C PHE A 151 9.08 -16.93 -10.77
N GLU A 152 8.10 -17.61 -11.36
CA GLU A 152 6.76 -17.73 -10.78
C GLU A 152 6.70 -18.78 -9.66
N SER A 153 7.40 -19.89 -9.84
CA SER A 153 7.47 -20.97 -8.85
C SER A 153 8.78 -21.77 -9.00
N ALA A 154 9.27 -22.30 -7.89
CA ALA A 154 10.39 -23.23 -7.82
C ALA A 154 10.03 -24.35 -6.84
N ASN A 155 10.43 -25.58 -7.17
CA ASN A 155 10.20 -26.79 -6.37
C ASN A 155 11.54 -27.51 -6.16
#